data_AF-A0A540R4K7-F1
#
_entry.id   AF-A0A540R4K7-F1
#
_cell.length_a   1.000
_cell.length_b   1.000
_cell.length_c   1.000
_cell.angle_alpha   90.00
_cell.angle_beta   90.00
_cell.angle_gamma   90.00
#
_symmetry.space_group_name_H-M   'P 1'
#
loop_
_entity.id
_entity.type
_entity.pdbx_description
1 polymer ?
#
loop_
_entity_poly.entity_id
_entity_poly.type
_entity_poly.pdbx_seq_one_letter_code
_entity_poly.pdbx_strand_id
1 'polypeptide(L)'
;MSQLSLTPARRTLVVIGGLLVLFTWLYLVLARPTDWESVAGSSSALITLGGYVGGAILLLAGSLPSLPARTIAVIPVALVLNIVVGEIVGTIGLPLYLDSVGTVLVSALAGPIAGLATGTLSSVVWGLINPAALPFAAGAAATGWLAGLAVKSGAFKHWWSVIVSGAIIGIITGAIAAPVAAFVYGGTAGVGTGAVVSLFRELGNSLLASVTMQSFISDPLDKAIVFLIVWAALKALPKRTLASLRPQPADAA
;
A
#
# COMPACT_ATOMS: atom_id res chain seq x y z
N MET A 1 -11.63 14.08 12.45
CA MET A 1 -10.28 13.49 12.62
C MET A 1 -9.33 14.66 12.74
N SER A 2 -8.61 14.77 13.87
CA SER A 2 -7.67 15.85 14.16
C SER A 2 -6.63 15.93 13.05
N GLN A 3 -6.35 17.14 12.56
CA GLN A 3 -5.23 17.33 11.66
C GLN A 3 -3.96 17.10 12.49
N LEU A 4 -3.09 16.18 12.05
CA LEU A 4 -1.72 16.17 12.55
C LEU A 4 -1.13 17.54 12.20
N SER A 5 -0.94 18.39 13.20
CA SER A 5 -0.32 19.70 13.05
C SER A 5 1.17 19.50 12.82
N LEU A 6 1.52 19.13 11.59
CA LEU A 6 2.90 18.97 11.19
C LEU A 6 3.57 20.35 11.13
N THR A 7 4.71 20.47 11.81
CA THR A 7 5.60 21.62 11.64
C THR A 7 6.06 21.74 10.18
N PRO A 8 6.44 22.94 9.70
CA PRO A 8 6.91 23.12 8.32
C PRO A 8 8.01 22.12 7.94
N ALA A 9 9.00 21.91 8.82
CA ALA A 9 10.08 20.94 8.60
C ALA A 9 9.57 19.50 8.41
N ARG A 10 8.60 19.05 9.24
CA ARG A 10 8.02 17.72 9.12
C ARG A 10 7.19 17.56 7.84
N ARG A 11 6.47 18.60 7.43
CA ARG A 11 5.76 18.61 6.14
C ARG A 11 6.74 18.45 4.98
N THR A 12 7.87 19.17 5.02
CA THR A 12 8.93 19.04 4.02
C THR A 12 9.46 17.61 3.95
N LEU A 13 9.73 16.96 5.09
CA LEU A 13 10.15 15.55 5.12
C LEU A 13 9.12 14.62 4.47
N VAL A 14 7.83 14.79 4.79
CA VAL A 14 6.75 13.98 4.19
C VAL A 14 6.67 14.19 2.68
N VAL A 15 6.77 15.44 2.21
CA VAL A 15 6.73 15.77 0.78
C VAL A 15 7.92 15.17 0.05
N ILE A 16 9.14 15.35 0.57
CA ILE A 16 10.35 14.79 -0.05
C ILE A 16 10.27 13.26 -0.06
N GLY A 17 9.85 12.63 1.04
CA GLY A 17 9.68 11.18 1.12
C GLY A 17 8.66 10.65 0.11
N GLY A 18 7.51 11.31 -0.02
CA GLY A 18 6.50 10.97 -1.02
C GLY A 18 6.98 11.14 -2.47
N LEU A 19 7.69 12.23 -2.75
CA LEU A 19 8.31 12.47 -4.06
C LEU A 19 9.36 11.41 -4.38
N LEU A 20 10.18 11.01 -3.40
CA LEU A 20 11.18 9.97 -3.61
C LEU A 20 10.54 8.62 -3.95
N VAL A 21 9.45 8.24 -3.26
CA VAL A 21 8.66 7.05 -3.62
C VAL A 21 8.09 7.15 -5.04
N LEU A 22 7.52 8.30 -5.41
CA LEU A 22 6.98 8.55 -6.74
C LEU A 22 8.06 8.46 -7.82
N PHE A 23 9.20 9.13 -7.64
CA PHE A 23 10.29 9.13 -8.62
C PHE A 23 10.96 7.76 -8.73
N THR A 24 11.01 6.98 -7.65
CA THR A 24 11.49 5.60 -7.68
C THR A 24 10.55 4.72 -8.52
N TRP A 25 9.24 4.90 -8.39
CA TRP A 25 8.27 4.23 -9.26
C TRP A 25 8.37 4.67 -10.72
N LEU A 26 8.51 5.98 -10.98
CA LEU A 26 8.71 6.50 -12.33
C LEU A 26 9.97 5.92 -12.97
N TYR A 27 11.07 5.82 -12.20
CA TYR A 27 12.29 5.16 -12.64
C TYR A 27 12.01 3.72 -13.08
N LEU A 28 11.31 2.91 -12.28
CA LEU A 28 10.96 1.53 -12.67
C LEU A 28 10.15 1.46 -13.97
N VAL A 29 9.13 2.31 -14.09
CA VAL A 29 8.23 2.33 -15.27
C VAL A 29 8.95 2.78 -16.54
N LEU A 30 9.87 3.73 -16.43
CA LEU A 30 10.60 4.30 -17.56
C LEU A 30 11.84 3.48 -17.93
N ALA A 31 12.61 3.02 -16.94
CA ALA A 31 13.85 2.27 -17.16
C ALA A 31 13.60 0.81 -17.54
N ARG A 32 12.44 0.23 -17.13
CA ARG A 32 12.02 -1.14 -17.47
C ARG A 32 13.14 -2.17 -17.22
N PRO A 33 13.60 -2.30 -15.96
CA PRO A 33 14.68 -3.22 -15.63
C PRO A 33 14.29 -4.66 -15.99
N THR A 34 15.27 -5.42 -16.50
CA THR A 34 15.07 -6.81 -16.96
C THR A 34 15.78 -7.83 -16.08
N ASP A 35 16.62 -7.36 -15.16
CA ASP A 35 17.52 -8.09 -14.29
C ASP A 35 16.99 -8.15 -12.84
N TRP A 36 15.74 -8.59 -12.67
CA TRP A 36 15.05 -8.61 -11.38
C TRP A 36 15.03 -9.99 -10.69
N GLU A 37 16.16 -10.69 -10.64
CA GLU A 37 16.24 -12.00 -9.97
C GLU A 37 16.52 -11.89 -8.47
N SER A 38 17.27 -10.87 -8.04
CA SER A 38 17.50 -10.61 -6.61
C SER A 38 17.76 -9.12 -6.34
N VAL A 39 17.33 -8.63 -5.16
CA VAL A 39 17.47 -7.20 -4.80
C VAL A 39 18.95 -6.76 -4.74
N ALA A 40 19.85 -7.67 -4.37
CA ALA A 40 21.29 -7.40 -4.30
C ALA A 40 22.04 -7.68 -5.61
N GLY A 41 21.38 -8.30 -6.59
CA GLY A 41 22.02 -8.75 -7.84
C GLY A 41 22.00 -7.74 -8.97
N SER A 42 21.27 -6.63 -8.84
CA SER A 42 21.09 -5.63 -9.89
C SER A 42 21.20 -4.20 -9.38
N SER A 43 21.87 -3.34 -10.15
CA SER A 43 21.91 -1.90 -9.92
C SER A 43 20.51 -1.29 -9.88
N SER A 44 19.59 -1.73 -10.74
CA SER A 44 18.22 -1.24 -10.77
C SER A 44 17.45 -1.62 -9.50
N ALA A 45 17.68 -2.83 -8.98
CA ALA A 45 17.07 -3.26 -7.74
C ALA A 45 17.64 -2.52 -6.52
N LEU A 46 18.95 -2.26 -6.49
CA LEU A 46 19.59 -1.45 -5.45
C LEU A 46 19.13 0.02 -5.47
N ILE A 47 19.02 0.64 -6.65
CA ILE A 47 18.47 2.00 -6.80
C ILE A 47 17.03 2.05 -6.27
N THR A 48 16.23 1.04 -6.62
CA THR A 48 14.84 0.93 -6.17
C THR A 48 14.74 0.75 -4.65
N LEU A 49 15.57 -0.13 -4.09
CA LEU A 49 15.65 -0.33 -2.65
C LEU A 49 16.05 0.97 -1.94
N GLY A 50 17.12 1.63 -2.41
CA GLY A 50 17.58 2.90 -1.84
C GLY A 50 16.52 4.00 -1.90
N GLY A 51 15.83 4.13 -3.03
CA GLY A 51 14.74 5.08 -3.23
C GLY A 51 13.56 4.83 -2.28
N TYR A 52 13.08 3.58 -2.18
CA TYR A 52 11.96 3.26 -1.29
C TYR A 52 12.33 3.23 0.19
N VAL A 53 13.53 2.79 0.57
CA VAL A 53 14.03 2.86 1.96
C VAL A 53 14.21 4.31 2.37
N GLY A 54 14.87 5.14 1.55
CA GLY A 54 15.02 6.57 1.82
C GLY A 54 13.66 7.26 1.93
N GLY A 55 12.73 6.92 1.04
CA GLY A 55 11.35 7.40 1.07
C GLY A 55 10.67 7.02 2.39
N ALA A 56 10.70 5.74 2.77
CA ALA A 56 10.13 5.25 4.01
C ALA A 56 10.71 5.95 5.25
N ILE A 57 12.04 6.13 5.33
CA ILE A 57 12.71 6.80 6.44
C ILE A 57 12.22 8.24 6.57
N LEU A 58 12.16 9.01 5.47
CA LEU A 58 11.69 10.39 5.48
C LEU A 58 10.22 10.49 5.89
N LEU A 59 9.38 9.58 5.40
CA LEU A 59 7.96 9.50 5.74
C LEU A 59 7.74 9.17 7.21
N LEU A 60 8.51 8.24 7.77
CA LEU A 60 8.48 7.91 9.19
C LEU A 60 9.01 9.07 10.05
N ALA A 61 10.12 9.69 9.67
CA ALA A 61 10.68 10.83 10.37
C ALA A 61 9.71 12.04 10.41
N GLY A 62 8.96 12.25 9.33
CA GLY A 62 7.93 13.29 9.27
C GLY A 62 6.66 12.95 10.06
N SER A 63 6.28 11.67 10.15
CA SER A 63 4.98 11.24 10.70
C SER A 63 5.02 10.74 12.15
N LEU A 64 5.97 9.87 12.51
CA LEU A 64 6.04 9.23 13.83
C LEU A 64 6.02 10.23 14.99
N PRO A 65 6.78 11.35 14.96
CA PRO A 65 6.81 12.30 16.07
C PRO A 65 5.49 13.07 16.29
N SER A 66 4.49 12.87 15.43
CA SER A 66 3.15 13.43 15.58
C SER A 66 2.11 12.40 16.04
N LEU A 67 2.50 11.13 16.14
CA LEU A 67 1.63 10.02 16.55
C LEU A 67 1.86 9.68 18.03
N PRO A 68 0.81 9.27 18.77
CA PRO A 68 1.00 8.77 20.12
C PRO A 68 1.67 7.38 20.08
N ALA A 69 2.41 7.02 21.13
CA ALA A 69 3.17 5.78 21.20
C ALA A 69 2.34 4.52 20.91
N ARG A 70 1.07 4.51 21.32
CA ARG A 70 0.14 3.40 21.06
C ARG A 70 -0.16 3.22 19.57
N THR A 71 -0.30 4.31 18.81
CA THR A 71 -0.49 4.23 17.36
C THR A 71 0.79 3.76 16.67
N ILE A 72 1.95 4.21 17.14
CA ILE A 72 3.24 3.76 16.60
C ILE A 72 3.40 2.25 16.78
N ALA A 73 2.98 1.71 17.93
CA ALA A 73 3.02 0.27 18.21
C ALA A 73 2.12 -0.58 17.29
N VAL A 74 1.11 0.02 16.64
CA VAL A 74 0.27 -0.68 15.65
C VAL A 74 1.01 -0.89 14.33
N ILE A 75 1.99 -0.04 13.99
CA ILE A 75 2.66 -0.10 12.68
C ILE A 75 3.38 -1.45 12.48
N PRO A 76 4.23 -1.96 13.41
CA PRO A 76 4.85 -3.27 13.24
C PRO A 76 3.84 -4.42 13.11
N VAL A 77 2.74 -4.37 13.88
CA VAL A 77 1.67 -5.37 13.80
C VAL A 77 0.97 -5.33 12.45
N ALA A 78 0.72 -4.13 11.93
CA ALA A 78 0.14 -3.92 10.60
C ALA A 78 1.04 -4.47 9.49
N LEU A 79 2.35 -4.28 9.60
CA LEU A 79 3.34 -4.85 8.68
C LEU A 79 3.32 -6.38 8.68
N VAL A 80 3.36 -6.99 9.86
CA VAL A 80 3.29 -8.46 9.99
C VAL A 80 1.98 -8.98 9.41
N LEU A 81 0.86 -8.33 9.69
CA LEU A 81 -0.44 -8.71 9.15
C LEU A 81 -0.45 -8.68 7.62
N ASN A 82 0.06 -7.60 7.02
CA ASN A 82 0.16 -7.47 5.57
C ASN A 82 1.00 -8.60 4.95
N ILE A 83 2.19 -8.85 5.51
CA ILE A 83 3.13 -9.85 5.00
C ILE A 83 2.53 -11.25 5.13
N VAL A 84 2.00 -11.61 6.30
CA VAL A 84 1.46 -12.97 6.54
C VAL A 84 0.22 -13.23 5.69
N VAL A 85 -0.72 -12.29 5.63
CA VAL A 85 -1.94 -12.45 4.81
C VAL A 85 -1.58 -12.46 3.33
N GLY A 86 -0.72 -11.54 2.89
CA GLY A 86 -0.24 -11.48 1.51
C GLY A 86 0.46 -12.76 1.06
N GLU A 87 1.32 -13.32 1.92
CA GLU A 87 2.02 -14.59 1.63
C GLU A 87 1.04 -15.76 1.51
N ILE A 88 0.07 -15.87 2.43
CA ILE A 88 -0.97 -16.90 2.37
C ILE A 88 -1.77 -16.80 1.07
N VAL A 89 -2.25 -15.60 0.74
CA VAL A 89 -3.06 -15.33 -0.46
C VAL A 89 -2.29 -15.57 -1.75
N GLY A 90 -1.02 -15.12 -1.79
CA GLY A 90 -0.13 -15.33 -2.93
C GLY A 90 0.20 -16.81 -3.16
N THR A 91 0.34 -17.59 -2.08
CA THR A 91 0.68 -19.02 -2.16
C THR A 91 -0.50 -19.88 -2.62
N ILE A 92 -1.73 -19.59 -2.17
CA ILE A 92 -2.92 -20.36 -2.58
C ILE A 92 -3.35 -20.08 -4.03
N GLY A 93 -2.75 -19.09 -4.70
CA GLY A 93 -3.07 -18.74 -6.08
C GLY A 93 -4.40 -18.01 -6.26
N LEU A 94 -4.90 -17.33 -5.21
CA LEU A 94 -6.06 -16.47 -5.35
C LEU A 94 -5.67 -15.25 -6.22
N PRO A 95 -6.49 -14.83 -7.19
CA PRO A 95 -6.19 -13.66 -8.02
C PRO A 95 -6.50 -12.34 -7.27
N LEU A 96 -6.06 -12.23 -6.02
CA LEU A 96 -6.18 -11.09 -5.11
C LEU A 96 -4.89 -11.00 -4.28
N TYR A 97 -4.75 -9.97 -3.42
CA TYR A 97 -3.51 -9.75 -2.66
C TYR A 97 -3.74 -9.74 -1.14
N LEU A 98 -4.76 -9.01 -0.67
CA LEU A 98 -5.11 -8.76 0.74
C LEU A 98 -3.93 -8.29 1.62
N ASP A 99 -2.89 -7.75 0.99
CA ASP A 99 -1.61 -7.35 1.57
C ASP A 99 -1.61 -5.92 2.15
N SER A 100 -2.79 -5.29 2.22
CA SER A 100 -2.93 -3.90 2.67
C SER A 100 -3.91 -3.73 3.84
N VAL A 101 -4.32 -4.81 4.50
CA VAL A 101 -5.25 -4.76 5.66
C VAL A 101 -4.66 -3.90 6.79
N GLY A 102 -3.41 -4.17 7.17
CA GLY A 102 -2.69 -3.37 8.16
C GLY A 102 -2.47 -1.93 7.71
N THR A 103 -2.14 -1.73 6.44
CA THR A 103 -1.95 -0.38 5.87
C THR A 103 -3.22 0.45 5.98
N VAL A 104 -4.36 -0.08 5.53
CA VAL A 104 -5.66 0.58 5.60
C VAL A 104 -6.12 0.77 7.06
N LEU A 105 -5.80 -0.17 7.95
CA LEU A 105 -6.04 -0.02 9.39
C LEU A 105 -5.29 1.17 9.97
N VAL A 106 -3.99 1.30 9.70
CA VAL A 106 -3.20 2.46 10.16
C VAL A 106 -3.72 3.74 9.53
N SER A 107 -4.07 3.75 8.24
CA SER A 107 -4.70 4.90 7.58
C SER A 107 -5.98 5.35 8.27
N ALA A 108 -6.83 4.40 8.68
CA ALA A 108 -8.10 4.69 9.34
C ALA A 108 -7.93 5.18 10.78
N LEU A 109 -6.86 4.76 11.46
CA LEU A 109 -6.55 5.16 12.85
C LEU A 109 -5.78 6.47 12.93
N ALA A 110 -4.79 6.65 12.06
CA ALA A 110 -3.74 7.65 12.17
C ALA A 110 -3.72 8.65 11.00
N GLY A 111 -4.51 8.41 9.95
CA GLY A 111 -4.70 9.31 8.81
C GLY A 111 -3.76 9.04 7.63
N PRO A 112 -3.85 9.88 6.57
CA PRO A 112 -3.23 9.64 5.27
C PRO A 112 -1.72 9.48 5.31
N ILE A 113 -1.02 10.31 6.10
CA ILE A 113 0.44 10.34 6.11
C ILE A 113 1.01 9.09 6.80
N ALA A 114 0.40 8.67 7.90
CA ALA A 114 0.77 7.44 8.59
C ALA A 114 0.48 6.20 7.72
N GLY A 115 -0.65 6.20 7.01
CA GLY A 115 -1.00 5.20 6.02
C GLY A 115 0.02 5.10 4.89
N LEU A 116 0.38 6.24 4.30
CA LEU A 116 1.39 6.34 3.25
C LEU A 116 2.75 5.79 3.73
N ALA A 117 3.20 6.19 4.93
CA ALA A 117 4.45 5.68 5.51
C ALA A 117 4.40 4.17 5.78
N THR A 118 3.28 3.67 6.30
CA THR A 118 3.07 2.24 6.60
C THR A 118 3.06 1.40 5.33
N GLY A 119 2.38 1.87 4.28
CA GLY A 119 2.35 1.19 2.98
C GLY A 119 3.74 1.07 2.37
N THR A 120 4.48 2.18 2.30
CA THR A 120 5.87 2.17 1.80
C THR A 120 6.75 1.22 2.61
N LEU A 121 6.71 1.34 3.95
CA LEU A 121 7.53 0.51 4.82
C LEU A 121 7.18 -0.98 4.71
N SER A 122 5.89 -1.31 4.58
CA SER A 122 5.42 -2.69 4.44
C SER A 122 6.01 -3.36 3.21
N SER A 123 5.97 -2.71 2.05
CA SER A 123 6.56 -3.27 0.82
C SER A 123 8.08 -3.30 0.84
N VAL A 124 8.74 -2.33 1.50
CA VAL A 124 10.20 -2.36 1.70
C VAL A 124 10.60 -3.57 2.55
N VAL A 125 9.96 -3.75 3.71
CA VAL A 125 10.26 -4.86 4.62
C VAL A 125 9.94 -6.19 3.96
N TRP A 126 8.79 -6.30 3.29
CA TRP A 126 8.45 -7.52 2.56
C TRP A 126 9.42 -7.77 1.41
N GLY A 127 9.82 -6.72 0.68
CA GLY A 127 10.79 -6.76 -0.42
C GLY A 127 12.15 -7.34 -0.06
N LEU A 128 12.56 -7.23 1.21
CA LEU A 128 13.80 -7.85 1.72
C LEU A 128 13.69 -9.37 1.88
N ILE A 129 12.47 -9.89 2.01
CA ILE A 129 12.16 -11.32 2.17
C ILE A 129 11.73 -11.91 0.82
N ASN A 130 10.85 -11.19 0.12
CA ASN A 130 10.31 -11.52 -1.19
C ASN A 130 10.60 -10.35 -2.16
N PRO A 131 11.68 -10.41 -2.97
CA PRO A 131 12.07 -9.39 -3.94
C PRO A 131 10.96 -8.95 -4.91
N ALA A 132 9.94 -9.78 -5.13
CA ALA A 132 8.80 -9.47 -5.99
C ALA A 132 7.93 -8.31 -5.44
N ALA A 133 7.94 -8.09 -4.13
CA ALA A 133 7.10 -7.08 -3.49
C ALA A 133 7.65 -5.65 -3.60
N LEU A 134 8.97 -5.50 -3.74
CA LEU A 134 9.65 -4.20 -3.64
C LEU A 134 9.17 -3.19 -4.70
N PRO A 135 9.03 -3.54 -6.01
CA PRO A 135 8.54 -2.60 -7.03
C PRO A 135 7.13 -2.06 -6.82
N PHE A 136 6.32 -2.73 -5.99
CA PHE A 136 4.95 -2.33 -5.69
C PHE A 136 4.84 -1.35 -4.52
N ALA A 137 5.96 -0.92 -3.91
CA ALA A 137 5.95 -0.04 -2.75
C ALA A 137 5.21 1.29 -2.97
N ALA A 138 5.29 1.87 -4.17
CA ALA A 138 4.52 3.06 -4.49
C ALA A 138 3.00 2.81 -4.55
N GLY A 139 2.57 1.63 -5.00
CA GLY A 139 1.17 1.21 -4.97
C GLY A 139 0.66 1.03 -3.54
N ALA A 140 1.47 0.41 -2.66
CA ALA A 140 1.16 0.30 -1.24
C ALA A 140 1.10 1.66 -0.54
N ALA A 141 2.04 2.56 -0.84
CA ALA A 141 2.06 3.94 -0.35
C ALA A 141 0.80 4.71 -0.78
N ALA A 142 0.43 4.61 -2.06
CA ALA A 142 -0.79 5.20 -2.61
C ALA A 142 -2.04 4.64 -1.95
N THR A 143 -2.10 3.32 -1.74
CA THR A 143 -3.21 2.65 -1.02
C THR A 143 -3.40 3.26 0.36
N GLY A 144 -2.31 3.36 1.15
CA GLY A 144 -2.37 3.91 2.49
C GLY A 144 -2.79 5.39 2.52
N TRP A 145 -2.23 6.19 1.61
CA TRP A 145 -2.57 7.61 1.50
C TRP A 145 -4.04 7.84 1.16
N LEU A 146 -4.51 7.21 0.07
CA LEU A 146 -5.87 7.34 -0.43
C LEU A 146 -6.89 6.78 0.56
N ALA A 147 -6.58 5.66 1.23
CA ALA A 147 -7.43 5.11 2.27
C ALA A 147 -7.62 6.10 3.43
N GLY A 148 -6.54 6.76 3.87
CA GLY A 148 -6.64 7.76 4.93
C GLY A 148 -7.48 8.96 4.52
N LEU A 149 -7.38 9.40 3.26
CA LEU A 149 -8.21 10.48 2.71
C LEU A 149 -9.69 10.05 2.64
N ALA A 150 -9.97 8.86 2.12
CA ALA A 150 -11.32 8.33 2.00
C ALA A 150 -12.00 8.18 3.38
N VAL A 151 -11.30 7.62 4.36
CA VAL A 151 -11.81 7.49 5.74
C VAL A 151 -12.08 8.86 6.36
N LYS A 152 -11.18 9.83 6.15
CA LYS A 152 -11.39 11.22 6.62
C LYS A 152 -12.62 11.88 5.98
N SER A 153 -12.89 11.58 4.72
CA SER A 153 -14.07 12.04 3.98
C SER A 153 -15.35 11.27 4.33
N GLY A 154 -15.27 10.24 5.18
CA GLY A 154 -16.43 9.51 5.67
C GLY A 154 -16.74 8.20 4.95
N ALA A 155 -15.79 7.61 4.21
CA ALA A 155 -15.96 6.33 3.55
C ALA A 155 -16.48 5.21 4.48
N PHE A 156 -16.15 5.26 5.76
CA PHE A 156 -16.49 4.23 6.75
C PHE A 156 -17.86 4.43 7.42
N LYS A 157 -18.68 5.38 6.94
CA LYS A 157 -20.02 5.64 7.48
C LYS A 157 -21.01 4.50 7.18
N HIS A 158 -21.01 3.99 5.96
CA HIS A 158 -21.94 2.95 5.49
C HIS A 158 -21.18 1.83 4.77
N TRP A 159 -21.64 0.58 4.91
CA TRP A 159 -20.98 -0.58 4.32
C TRP A 159 -20.81 -0.48 2.79
N TRP A 160 -21.80 0.10 2.08
CA TRP A 160 -21.71 0.30 0.63
C TRP A 160 -20.67 1.36 0.27
N SER A 161 -20.52 2.42 1.08
CA SER A 161 -19.52 3.48 0.86
C SER A 161 -18.11 2.95 1.07
N VAL A 162 -17.93 1.99 1.98
CA VAL A 162 -16.68 1.25 2.21
C VAL A 162 -16.28 0.48 0.95
N ILE A 163 -17.22 -0.29 0.39
CA ILE A 163 -17.00 -1.08 -0.84
C ILE A 163 -16.66 -0.16 -2.02
N VAL A 164 -17.46 0.89 -2.25
CA VAL A 164 -17.25 1.83 -3.37
C VAL A 164 -15.91 2.54 -3.22
N SER A 165 -15.55 3.00 -2.02
CA SER A 165 -14.26 3.66 -1.78
C SER A 165 -13.10 2.71 -1.99
N GLY A 166 -13.21 1.47 -1.50
CA GLY A 166 -12.21 0.43 -1.74
C GLY A 166 -12.04 0.16 -3.23
N ALA A 167 -13.13 -0.05 -3.97
CA ALA A 167 -13.08 -0.31 -5.40
C ALA A 167 -12.46 0.84 -6.20
N ILE A 168 -12.83 2.10 -5.92
CA ILE A 168 -12.24 3.29 -6.57
C ILE A 168 -10.73 3.35 -6.30
N ILE A 169 -10.32 3.13 -5.05
CA ILE A 169 -8.90 3.12 -4.69
C ILE A 169 -8.18 1.97 -5.39
N GLY A 170 -8.81 0.80 -5.50
CA GLY A 170 -8.29 -0.34 -6.24
C GLY A 170 -8.08 -0.05 -7.72
N ILE A 171 -8.97 0.71 -8.38
CA ILE A 171 -8.74 1.14 -9.77
C ILE A 171 -7.47 1.99 -9.88
N ILE A 172 -7.30 2.94 -8.96
CA ILE A 172 -6.13 3.84 -8.94
C ILE A 172 -4.85 3.04 -8.66
N THR A 173 -4.87 2.16 -7.66
CA THR A 173 -3.69 1.36 -7.28
C THR A 173 -3.35 0.32 -8.33
N GLY A 174 -4.37 -0.28 -8.97
CA GLY A 174 -4.20 -1.17 -10.11
C GLY A 174 -3.56 -0.47 -11.30
N ALA A 175 -3.92 0.80 -11.57
CA ALA A 175 -3.27 1.59 -12.62
C ALA A 175 -1.79 1.90 -12.31
N ILE A 176 -1.45 2.05 -11.03
CA ILE A 176 -0.07 2.23 -10.56
C ILE A 176 0.72 0.92 -10.64
N ALA A 177 0.07 -0.22 -10.34
CA ALA A 177 0.68 -1.55 -10.30
C ALA A 177 0.87 -2.18 -11.68
N ALA A 178 -0.08 -1.98 -12.61
CA ALA A 178 -0.06 -2.58 -13.94
C ALA A 178 1.24 -2.38 -14.74
N PRO A 179 1.80 -1.16 -14.87
CA PRO A 179 3.04 -0.98 -15.63
C PRO A 179 4.24 -1.67 -14.95
N VAL A 180 4.24 -1.73 -13.61
CA VAL A 180 5.27 -2.47 -12.86
C VAL A 180 5.15 -3.97 -13.13
N ALA A 181 3.95 -4.53 -13.02
CA ALA A 181 3.69 -5.94 -13.31
C ALA A 181 4.05 -6.32 -14.76
N ALA A 182 3.77 -5.44 -15.72
CA ALA A 182 4.08 -5.68 -17.13
C ALA A 182 5.58 -5.55 -17.44
N PHE A 183 6.23 -4.48 -16.98
CA PHE A 183 7.61 -4.15 -17.40
C PHE A 183 8.68 -4.82 -16.55
N VAL A 184 8.43 -5.06 -15.26
CA VAL A 184 9.41 -5.70 -14.36
C VAL A 184 9.23 -7.22 -14.35
N TYR A 185 7.99 -7.70 -14.43
CA TYR A 185 7.66 -9.12 -14.23
C TYR A 185 7.04 -9.81 -15.44
N GLY A 186 6.90 -9.12 -16.58
CA GLY A 186 6.31 -9.75 -17.77
C GLY A 186 4.87 -10.26 -17.59
N GLY A 187 4.15 -9.75 -16.58
CA GLY A 187 2.79 -10.17 -16.24
C GLY A 187 2.68 -11.37 -15.29
N THR A 188 3.79 -11.90 -14.76
CA THR A 188 3.80 -13.08 -13.87
C THR A 188 4.21 -12.75 -12.43
N ALA A 189 3.87 -11.54 -11.96
CA ALA A 189 4.28 -11.05 -10.63
C ALA A 189 3.70 -11.86 -9.45
N GLY A 190 2.55 -12.53 -9.64
CA GLY A 190 1.93 -13.39 -8.63
C GLY A 190 1.35 -14.65 -9.27
N VAL A 191 1.16 -15.71 -8.48
CA VAL A 191 0.68 -17.01 -8.98
C VAL A 191 -0.75 -16.88 -9.52
N GLY A 192 -1.70 -16.41 -8.69
CA GLY A 192 -3.11 -16.30 -9.07
C GLY A 192 -3.37 -15.19 -10.09
N THR A 193 -2.80 -14.02 -9.86
CA THR A 193 -2.94 -12.88 -10.77
C THR A 193 -2.23 -13.11 -12.10
N GLY A 194 -1.05 -13.73 -12.09
CA GLY A 194 -0.35 -14.15 -13.30
C GLY A 194 -1.13 -15.18 -14.12
N ALA A 195 -1.86 -16.10 -13.48
CA ALA A 195 -2.74 -17.02 -14.19
C ALA A 195 -3.86 -16.29 -14.96
N VAL A 196 -4.45 -15.25 -14.37
CA VAL A 196 -5.45 -14.40 -15.04
C VAL A 196 -4.82 -13.63 -16.21
N VAL A 197 -3.59 -13.12 -16.05
CA VAL A 197 -2.85 -12.48 -17.15
C VAL A 197 -2.61 -13.48 -18.29
N SER A 198 -2.13 -14.69 -17.98
CA SER A 198 -1.90 -15.75 -18.98
C SER A 198 -3.17 -16.11 -19.73
N LEU A 199 -4.32 -16.23 -19.04
CA LEU A 199 -5.61 -16.44 -19.67
C LEU A 199 -5.94 -15.32 -20.67
N PHE A 200 -5.79 -14.04 -20.29
CA PHE A 200 -6.04 -12.94 -21.22
C PHE A 200 -5.07 -12.93 -22.41
N ARG A 201 -3.83 -13.37 -22.22
CA ARG A 201 -2.86 -13.53 -23.31
C ARG A 201 -3.25 -14.66 -24.26
N GLU A 202 -3.74 -15.78 -23.75
CA GLU A 202 -4.27 -16.89 -24.55
C GLU A 202 -5.49 -16.46 -25.38
N LEU A 203 -6.30 -15.54 -24.86
CA LEU A 203 -7.40 -14.90 -25.59
C LEU A 203 -6.94 -13.89 -26.67
N GLY A 204 -5.63 -13.77 -26.92
CA GLY A 204 -5.07 -12.95 -27.99
C GLY A 204 -4.72 -11.51 -27.61
N ASN A 205 -4.82 -11.14 -26.33
CA ASN A 205 -4.48 -9.79 -25.89
C ASN A 205 -2.95 -9.56 -25.82
N SER A 206 -2.53 -8.31 -26.00
CA SER A 206 -1.15 -7.91 -25.72
C SER A 206 -0.83 -8.06 -24.22
N LEU A 207 0.46 -8.11 -23.87
CA LEU A 207 0.87 -8.20 -22.46
C LEU A 207 0.32 -7.03 -21.63
N LEU A 208 0.47 -5.80 -22.12
CA LEU A 208 -0.03 -4.62 -21.42
C LEU A 208 -1.55 -4.68 -21.24
N ALA A 209 -2.31 -5.02 -22.28
CA ALA A 209 -3.75 -5.16 -22.17
C ALA A 209 -4.14 -6.23 -21.15
N SER A 210 -3.48 -7.40 -21.18
CA SER A 210 -3.76 -8.52 -20.27
C SER A 210 -3.49 -8.15 -18.80
N VAL A 211 -2.36 -7.51 -18.53
CA VAL A 211 -2.00 -7.04 -17.18
C VAL A 211 -2.96 -5.96 -16.72
N THR A 212 -3.27 -4.97 -17.56
CA THR A 212 -4.23 -3.92 -17.21
C THR A 212 -5.62 -4.48 -16.91
N MET A 213 -6.13 -5.40 -17.73
CA MET A 213 -7.42 -6.05 -17.47
C MET A 213 -7.40 -6.83 -16.16
N GLN A 214 -6.34 -7.60 -15.90
CA GLN A 214 -6.19 -8.31 -14.65
C GLN A 214 -6.17 -7.37 -13.44
N SER A 215 -5.37 -6.30 -13.47
CA SER A 215 -5.30 -5.31 -12.40
C SER A 215 -6.66 -4.64 -12.18
N PHE A 216 -7.37 -4.26 -13.24
CA PHE A 216 -8.68 -3.60 -13.12
C PHE A 216 -9.81 -4.53 -12.68
N ILE A 217 -9.59 -5.84 -12.67
CA ILE A 217 -10.51 -6.81 -12.04
C ILE A 217 -10.08 -7.05 -10.59
N SER A 218 -8.80 -7.34 -10.38
CA SER A 218 -8.30 -7.86 -9.11
C SER A 218 -8.13 -6.77 -8.06
N ASP A 219 -7.51 -5.65 -8.40
CA ASP A 219 -7.24 -4.56 -7.45
C ASP A 219 -8.52 -3.92 -6.89
N PRO A 220 -9.57 -3.62 -7.69
CA PRO A 220 -10.83 -3.10 -7.15
C PRO A 220 -11.52 -4.07 -6.19
N LEU A 221 -11.57 -5.37 -6.54
CA LEU A 221 -12.16 -6.39 -5.67
C LEU A 221 -11.35 -6.56 -4.39
N ASP A 222 -10.02 -6.62 -4.51
CA ASP A 222 -9.08 -6.69 -3.41
C ASP A 222 -9.30 -5.54 -2.41
N LYS A 223 -9.27 -4.30 -2.90
CA LYS A 223 -9.40 -3.13 -2.04
C LYS A 223 -10.81 -2.99 -1.45
N ALA A 224 -11.86 -3.42 -2.14
CA ALA A 224 -13.19 -3.50 -1.55
C ALA A 224 -13.23 -4.47 -0.35
N ILE A 225 -12.64 -5.66 -0.49
CA ILE A 225 -12.58 -6.68 0.57
C ILE A 225 -11.73 -6.17 1.74
N VAL A 226 -10.53 -5.64 1.47
CA VAL A 226 -9.65 -5.07 2.49
C VAL A 226 -10.36 -3.97 3.29
N PHE A 227 -11.05 -3.05 2.60
CA PHE A 227 -11.79 -1.97 3.23
C PHE A 227 -12.91 -2.50 4.13
N LEU A 228 -13.65 -3.52 3.68
CA LEU A 228 -14.68 -4.18 4.48
C LEU A 228 -14.10 -4.86 5.72
N ILE A 229 -12.98 -5.58 5.60
CA ILE A 229 -12.30 -6.23 6.71
C ILE A 229 -11.91 -5.20 7.77
N VAL A 230 -11.26 -4.11 7.37
CA VAL A 230 -10.84 -3.06 8.31
C VAL A 230 -12.05 -2.36 8.94
N TRP A 231 -13.08 -2.06 8.15
CA TRP A 231 -14.31 -1.46 8.66
C TRP A 231 -15.00 -2.33 9.71
N ALA A 232 -15.13 -3.64 9.44
CA ALA A 232 -15.71 -4.60 10.37
C ALA A 232 -14.87 -4.73 11.64
N ALA A 233 -13.55 -4.84 11.51
CA ALA A 233 -12.63 -4.91 12.65
C ALA A 233 -12.73 -3.65 13.54
N LEU A 234 -12.75 -2.45 12.95
CA LEU A 234 -12.90 -1.20 13.70
C LEU A 234 -14.27 -1.07 14.38
N LYS A 235 -15.34 -1.62 13.79
CA LYS A 235 -16.67 -1.66 14.42
C LYS A 235 -16.77 -2.65 15.57
N ALA A 236 -16.02 -3.75 15.50
CA ALA A 236 -15.99 -4.76 16.56
C ALA A 236 -15.20 -4.32 17.79
N LEU A 237 -14.28 -3.36 17.65
CA LEU A 237 -13.46 -2.86 18.77
C LEU A 237 -14.29 -2.04 19.78
N PRO A 238 -14.07 -2.24 21.10
CA PRO A 238 -14.65 -1.38 22.13
C PRO A 238 -14.26 0.09 21.92
N LYS A 239 -15.22 1.01 22.12
CA LYS A 239 -15.00 2.47 21.94
C LYS A 239 -13.79 2.98 22.74
N ARG A 240 -13.57 2.44 23.95
CA ARG A 240 -12.43 2.77 24.81
C ARG A 240 -11.10 2.38 24.20
N THR A 241 -11.00 1.19 23.63
CA THR A 241 -9.79 0.70 22.94
C THR A 241 -9.51 1.56 21.71
N LEU A 242 -10.53 1.79 20.88
CA LEU A 242 -10.40 2.59 19.66
C LEU A 242 -9.98 4.04 19.97
N ALA A 243 -10.58 4.66 20.99
CA ALA A 243 -10.20 6.01 21.42
C ALA A 243 -8.75 6.07 21.89
N SER A 244 -8.26 5.01 22.55
CA SER A 244 -6.89 4.96 23.04
C SER A 244 -5.83 4.74 21.95
N LEU A 245 -6.23 4.22 20.79
CA LEU A 245 -5.37 3.99 19.64
C LEU A 245 -5.29 5.18 18.68
N ARG A 246 -6.21 6.13 18.81
CA ARG A 246 -6.29 7.31 17.94
C ARG A 246 -5.50 8.48 18.56
N PRO A 247 -4.85 9.32 17.75
CA PRO A 247 -4.32 10.60 18.21
C PRO A 247 -5.45 11.42 18.84
N GLN A 248 -5.27 11.89 20.09
CA GLN A 248 -6.23 12.78 20.74
C GLN A 248 -6.17 14.18 20.10
N PRO A 249 -7.29 14.92 20.03
CA PRO A 249 -7.26 16.32 19.61
C PRO A 249 -6.36 17.13 20.56
N ALA A 250 -5.63 18.11 20.02
CA ALA A 250 -4.72 18.96 20.80
C ALA A 250 -5.44 19.79 21.89
N ASP A 251 -6.76 19.94 21.80
CA ASP A 251 -7.59 20.71 22.75
C ASP A 251 -8.00 19.91 24.00
N ALA A 252 -7.39 18.75 24.26
CA ALA A 252 -7.72 17.87 25.40
C ALA A 252 -6.61 17.82 26.48
N ALA A 253 -5.65 18.75 26.45
CA ALA A 253 -4.58 18.89 27.43
C ALA A 253 -4.59 20.27 28.09
#